data_AF-A0A931REQ3-F1
#
_entry.id   AF-A0A931REQ3-F1
#
_cell.length_a   1.000
_cell.length_b   1.000
_cell.length_c   1.000
_cell.angle_alpha   90.00
_cell.angle_beta   90.00
_cell.angle_gamma   90.00
#
_symmetry.space_group_name_H-M   'P 1'
#
loop_
_entity.id
_entity.type
_entity.pdbx_description
1 polymer ?
#
loop_
_entity_poly.entity_id
_entity_poly.type
_entity_poly.pdbx_seq_one_letter_code
_entity_poly.pdbx_strand_id
1 'polypeptide(L)'
;MLNKVLTWSFYILFFATPLVWASFTSELFELNKMFLVYFLTIVITTTWVIKMVLEKKLIFKKTPLSMPLLLFLGANFLSTVFSSDAHLSIYGYHSRLNGGLLSIISYTLLYFALTSNFGKEQIINFLRTILLGGFLVSLYAIPEHFGVSPSCLILTGSLNADCWVQDVEARVFATLGQPNWHFIFTLQLNQECKLLSISYYLLPIIWLLLLLTQEELA
;
A
#
# COMPACT_ATOMS: atom_id res chain seq x y z
N MET A 1 9.25 -20.85 13.22
CA MET A 1 7.82 -20.60 12.94
C MET A 1 7.55 -19.13 12.70
N LEU A 2 7.89 -18.22 13.62
CA LEU A 2 7.64 -16.77 13.51
C LEU A 2 8.17 -16.11 12.24
N ASN A 3 9.41 -16.45 11.81
CA ASN A 3 9.95 -15.94 10.55
C ASN A 3 9.09 -16.33 9.33
N LYS A 4 8.52 -17.54 9.31
CA LYS A 4 7.63 -17.96 8.21
C LYS A 4 6.34 -17.13 8.21
N VAL A 5 5.77 -16.87 9.38
CA VAL A 5 4.58 -16.01 9.53
C VAL A 5 4.89 -14.62 8.99
N LEU A 6 5.98 -13.99 9.42
CA LEU A 6 6.40 -12.68 8.90
C LEU A 6 6.57 -12.70 7.37
N THR A 7 7.30 -13.68 6.84
CA THR A 7 7.55 -13.78 5.40
C THR A 7 6.25 -13.87 4.60
N TRP A 8 5.34 -14.78 4.99
CA TRP A 8 4.07 -14.95 4.29
C TRP A 8 3.13 -13.75 4.47
N SER A 9 3.10 -13.12 5.65
CA SER A 9 2.33 -11.89 5.85
C SER A 9 2.80 -10.76 4.94
N PHE A 10 4.11 -10.58 4.74
CA PHE A 10 4.62 -9.59 3.79
C PHE A 10 4.34 -9.95 2.33
N TYR A 11 4.45 -11.22 1.94
CA TYR A 11 4.05 -11.65 0.59
C TYR A 11 2.57 -11.38 0.33
N ILE A 12 1.69 -11.70 1.29
CA ILE A 12 0.26 -11.42 1.18
C ILE A 12 0.03 -9.91 1.12
N LEU A 13 0.67 -9.12 1.99
CA LEU A 13 0.56 -7.65 1.97
C LEU A 13 0.88 -7.11 0.58
N PHE A 14 2.04 -7.44 0.03
CA PHE A 14 2.52 -6.90 -1.22
C PHE A 14 1.77 -7.42 -2.47
N PHE A 15 1.29 -8.66 -2.43
CA PHE A 15 0.55 -9.25 -3.54
C PHE A 15 -0.92 -8.83 -3.55
N ALA A 16 -1.56 -8.77 -2.37
CA ALA A 16 -2.99 -8.55 -2.26
C ALA A 16 -3.37 -7.07 -2.27
N THR A 17 -2.54 -6.16 -1.73
CA THR A 17 -2.86 -4.73 -1.72
C THR A 17 -3.21 -4.11 -3.08
N PRO A 18 -2.53 -4.42 -4.21
CA PRO A 18 -2.92 -3.84 -5.49
C PRO A 18 -4.20 -4.47 -6.07
N LEU A 19 -4.55 -5.69 -5.65
CA LEU A 19 -5.66 -6.47 -6.23
C LEU A 19 -6.97 -6.37 -5.46
N VAL A 20 -6.90 -6.10 -4.16
CA VAL A 20 -8.07 -6.13 -3.27
C VAL A 20 -8.97 -4.91 -3.49
N TRP A 21 -10.23 -5.19 -3.75
CA TRP A 21 -11.35 -4.26 -3.76
C TRP A 21 -12.62 -5.06 -3.43
N ALA A 22 -13.68 -4.39 -2.98
CA ALA A 22 -14.95 -5.03 -2.65
C ALA A 22 -16.13 -4.09 -2.92
N SER A 23 -17.28 -4.65 -3.28
CA SER A 23 -18.48 -3.92 -3.67
C SER A 23 -19.41 -3.57 -2.51
N PHE A 24 -19.22 -4.18 -1.33
CA PHE A 24 -20.13 -4.01 -0.18
C PHE A 24 -19.76 -2.83 0.74
N THR A 25 -18.68 -2.11 0.43
CA THR A 25 -18.18 -0.98 1.23
C THR A 25 -18.56 0.36 0.60
N SER A 26 -18.61 1.42 1.42
CA SER A 26 -18.94 2.78 0.97
C SER A 26 -17.96 3.35 -0.06
N GLU A 27 -16.72 2.87 -0.02
CA GLU A 27 -15.69 3.13 -1.02
C GLU A 27 -15.14 1.78 -1.47
N LEU A 28 -15.08 1.56 -2.78
CA LEU A 28 -14.88 0.22 -3.35
C LEU A 28 -13.42 -0.21 -3.34
N PHE A 29 -12.47 0.73 -3.47
CA PHE A 29 -11.09 0.42 -3.80
C PHE A 29 -10.13 0.64 -2.64
N GLU A 30 -9.99 1.86 -2.14
CA GLU A 30 -9.00 2.25 -1.14
C GLU A 30 -9.30 1.71 0.26
N LEU A 31 -10.55 1.80 0.71
CA LEU A 31 -10.96 1.42 2.05
C LEU A 31 -10.65 -0.06 2.31
N ASN A 32 -10.94 -0.91 1.33
CA ASN A 32 -10.67 -2.34 1.40
C ASN A 32 -9.18 -2.66 1.49
N LYS A 33 -8.33 -1.89 0.78
CA LYS A 33 -6.88 -2.01 0.88
C LYS A 33 -6.38 -1.59 2.25
N MET A 34 -6.90 -0.49 2.79
CA MET A 34 -6.51 0.01 4.11
C MET A 34 -6.88 -0.95 5.23
N PHE A 35 -8.06 -1.57 5.18
CA PHE A 35 -8.40 -2.62 6.15
C PHE A 35 -7.43 -3.80 6.10
N LEU A 36 -7.04 -4.24 4.90
CA LEU A 36 -6.05 -5.31 4.75
C LEU A 36 -4.68 -4.88 5.29
N VAL A 37 -4.23 -3.66 4.99
CA VAL A 37 -2.96 -3.11 5.51
C VAL A 37 -2.99 -3.02 7.03
N TYR A 38 -4.06 -2.52 7.65
CA TYR A 38 -4.18 -2.42 9.10
C TYR A 38 -4.21 -3.78 9.77
N PHE A 39 -4.99 -4.72 9.24
CA PHE A 39 -5.03 -6.09 9.74
C PHE A 39 -3.64 -6.74 9.69
N LEU A 40 -2.97 -6.68 8.53
CA LEU A 40 -1.63 -7.26 8.37
C LEU A 40 -0.57 -6.54 9.21
N THR A 41 -0.69 -5.22 9.40
CA THR A 41 0.17 -4.46 10.32
C THR A 41 0.08 -5.04 11.73
N ILE A 42 -1.12 -5.27 12.25
CA ILE A 42 -1.31 -5.85 13.59
C ILE A 42 -0.67 -7.24 13.67
N VAL A 43 -0.89 -8.10 12.67
CA VAL A 43 -0.32 -9.46 12.63
C VAL A 43 1.22 -9.41 12.59
N ILE A 44 1.79 -8.59 11.71
CA ILE A 44 3.24 -8.46 11.51
C ILE A 44 3.91 -7.89 12.77
N THR A 45 3.35 -6.81 13.32
CA THR A 45 3.91 -6.14 14.50
C THR A 45 3.83 -7.02 15.74
N THR A 46 2.70 -7.69 15.97
CA THR A 46 2.55 -8.64 17.07
C THR A 46 3.55 -9.79 16.95
N THR A 47 3.68 -10.37 15.74
CA THR A 47 4.64 -11.45 15.48
C THR A 47 6.09 -10.99 15.69
N TRP A 48 6.42 -9.76 15.27
CA TRP A 48 7.74 -9.18 15.43
C TRP A 48 8.07 -8.87 16.89
N VAL A 49 7.11 -8.34 17.66
CA VAL A 49 7.27 -8.11 19.11
C VAL A 49 7.49 -9.44 19.84
N ILE A 50 6.69 -10.47 19.55
CA ILE A 50 6.88 -11.82 20.11
C ILE A 50 8.29 -12.34 19.81
N LYS A 51 8.76 -12.16 18.56
CA LYS A 51 10.13 -12.56 18.18
C LYS A 51 11.20 -11.84 19.00
N MET A 52 11.08 -10.52 19.21
CA MET A 52 12.03 -9.74 20.01
C MET A 52 12.06 -10.20 21.48
N VAL A 53 10.90 -10.51 22.06
CA VAL A 53 10.79 -11.00 23.45
C VAL A 53 11.45 -12.38 23.59
N LEU A 54 11.20 -13.30 22.65
CA LEU A 54 11.76 -14.65 22.70
C LEU A 54 13.28 -14.66 22.47
N GLU A 55 13.78 -13.84 21.55
CA GLU A 55 15.22 -13.73 21.28
C GLU A 55 15.96 -12.87 22.32
N LYS A 56 15.22 -12.17 23.21
CA LYS A 56 15.73 -11.21 24.20
C LYS A 56 16.68 -10.16 23.59
N LYS A 57 16.42 -9.79 22.34
CA LYS A 57 17.24 -8.86 21.57
C LYS A 57 16.32 -7.84 20.89
N LEU A 58 16.70 -6.58 20.97
CA LEU A 58 16.07 -5.53 20.19
C LEU A 58 16.58 -5.63 18.77
N ILE A 59 15.72 -6.11 17.87
CA ILE A 59 16.03 -6.27 16.46
C ILE A 59 15.59 -4.99 15.76
N PHE A 60 16.44 -3.96 15.75
CA PHE A 60 16.21 -2.72 15.03
C PHE A 60 17.38 -2.40 14.12
N LYS A 61 17.10 -2.29 12.82
CA LYS A 61 18.11 -1.89 11.84
C LYS A 61 17.96 -0.41 11.52
N LYS A 62 18.95 0.41 11.91
CA LYS A 62 19.02 1.80 11.47
C LYS A 62 19.39 1.85 10.00
N THR A 63 18.61 2.63 9.25
CA THR A 63 18.78 2.90 7.82
C THR A 63 18.72 4.42 7.62
N PRO A 64 19.26 4.97 6.52
CA PRO A 64 19.22 6.42 6.28
C PRO A 64 17.79 6.98 6.24
N LEU A 65 16.80 6.19 5.81
CA LEU A 65 15.38 6.56 5.79
C LEU A 65 14.70 6.46 7.17
N SER A 66 15.31 5.79 8.16
CA SER A 66 14.74 5.71 9.51
C SER A 66 14.50 7.09 10.14
N MET A 67 15.44 8.03 9.96
CA MET A 67 15.35 9.36 10.57
C MET A 67 14.28 10.24 9.89
N PRO A 68 14.25 10.40 8.55
CA PRO A 68 13.17 11.13 7.87
C PRO A 68 11.78 10.58 8.20
N LEU A 69 11.63 9.26 8.27
CA LEU A 69 10.33 8.64 8.57
C LEU A 69 9.86 8.94 9.99
N LEU A 70 10.75 8.87 10.98
CA LEU A 70 10.42 9.23 12.36
C LEU A 70 10.15 10.73 12.52
N LEU A 71 10.89 11.58 11.81
CA LEU A 71 10.62 13.02 11.77
C LEU A 71 9.24 13.31 11.17
N PHE A 72 8.89 12.63 10.07
CA PHE A 72 7.58 12.77 9.44
C PHE A 72 6.46 12.29 10.36
N LEU A 73 6.63 11.13 11.02
CA LEU A 73 5.68 10.64 12.02
C LEU A 73 5.55 11.63 13.19
N GLY A 74 6.65 12.19 13.68
CA GLY A 74 6.66 13.20 14.74
C GLY A 74 5.94 14.48 14.33
N ALA A 75 6.15 14.96 13.10
CA ALA A 75 5.46 16.12 12.56
C ALA A 75 3.94 15.88 12.46
N ASN A 76 3.51 14.71 11.98
CA ASN A 76 2.09 14.35 11.91
C ASN A 76 1.47 14.16 13.29
N PHE A 77 2.22 13.62 14.26
CA PHE A 77 1.78 13.53 15.64
C PHE A 77 1.54 14.93 16.25
N LEU A 78 2.50 15.85 16.09
CA LEU A 78 2.34 17.24 16.54
C LEU A 78 1.16 17.92 15.83
N SER A 79 1.04 17.74 14.52
CA SER A 79 -0.11 18.25 13.75
C SER A 79 -1.43 17.72 14.30
N THR A 80 -1.51 16.44 14.65
CA THR A 80 -2.71 15.82 15.24
C THR A 80 -3.04 16.40 16.62
N VAL A 81 -2.04 16.68 17.46
CA VAL A 81 -2.23 17.26 18.80
C VAL A 81 -2.72 18.71 18.73
N PHE A 82 -2.25 19.49 17.75
CA PHE A 82 -2.65 20.89 17.58
C PHE A 82 -3.81 21.10 16.61
N SER A 83 -4.37 20.03 16.03
CA SER A 83 -5.46 20.12 15.07
C SER A 83 -6.79 20.42 15.75
N SER A 84 -7.60 21.28 15.10
CA SER A 84 -8.98 21.54 15.51
C SER A 84 -9.87 20.29 15.39
N ASP A 85 -9.62 19.46 14.36
CA ASP A 85 -10.39 18.25 14.07
C ASP A 85 -9.54 17.00 14.27
N ALA A 86 -9.38 16.61 15.54
CA ALA A 86 -8.57 15.46 15.93
C ALA A 86 -9.02 14.15 15.25
N HIS A 87 -10.33 13.96 15.05
CA HIS A 87 -10.87 12.77 14.39
C HIS A 87 -10.33 12.63 12.95
N LEU A 88 -10.35 13.72 12.18
CA LEU A 88 -9.91 13.71 10.80
C LEU A 88 -8.38 13.57 10.72
N SER A 89 -7.65 14.15 11.67
CA SER A 89 -6.20 13.97 11.78
C SER A 89 -5.78 12.53 12.15
N ILE A 90 -6.54 11.84 13.00
CA ILE A 90 -6.22 10.46 13.41
C ILE A 90 -6.52 9.47 12.28
N TYR A 91 -7.72 9.52 11.72
CA TYR A 91 -8.22 8.51 10.78
C TYR A 91 -7.96 8.87 9.31
N GLY A 92 -7.71 10.14 9.00
CA GLY A 92 -7.62 10.63 7.63
C GLY A 92 -9.00 10.81 6.99
N TYR A 93 -9.04 10.78 5.66
CA TYR A 93 -10.28 11.00 4.92
C TYR A 93 -11.31 9.89 5.19
N HIS A 94 -12.52 10.27 5.62
CA HIS A 94 -13.51 9.33 6.18
C HIS A 94 -13.88 8.16 5.27
N SER A 95 -13.88 8.32 3.94
CA SER A 95 -14.21 7.22 3.03
C SER A 95 -13.03 6.28 2.76
N ARG A 96 -11.79 6.74 2.95
CA ARG A 96 -10.56 6.01 2.56
C ARG A 96 -9.79 5.46 3.76
N LEU A 97 -10.00 6.03 4.95
CA LEU A 97 -9.25 5.73 6.19
C LEU A 97 -7.73 5.79 5.98
N ASN A 98 -7.30 6.85 5.32
CA ASN A 98 -5.93 6.99 4.84
C ASN A 98 -5.49 8.44 4.82
N GLY A 99 -4.17 8.68 4.90
CA GLY A 99 -3.60 10.02 5.07
C GLY A 99 -3.67 10.57 6.50
N GLY A 100 -4.22 9.81 7.45
CA GLY A 100 -4.21 10.15 8.88
C GLY A 100 -3.01 9.59 9.64
N LEU A 101 -2.92 9.94 10.92
CA LEU A 101 -1.88 9.45 11.83
C LEU A 101 -1.83 7.91 11.89
N LEU A 102 -2.99 7.24 11.87
CA LEU A 102 -3.08 5.77 11.96
C LEU A 102 -2.41 5.06 10.76
N SER A 103 -2.63 5.57 9.54
CA SER A 103 -1.94 5.11 8.33
C SER A 103 -0.43 5.30 8.44
N ILE A 104 0.03 6.46 8.90
CA ILE A 104 1.46 6.79 9.00
C ILE A 104 2.15 5.91 10.05
N ILE A 105 1.50 5.65 11.20
CA ILE A 105 1.97 4.69 12.19
C ILE A 105 2.10 3.30 11.57
N SER A 106 1.08 2.87 10.82
CA SER A 106 1.08 1.54 10.17
C SER A 106 2.24 1.38 9.19
N TYR A 107 2.44 2.35 8.30
CA TYR A 107 3.56 2.32 7.35
C TYR A 107 4.93 2.35 8.05
N THR A 108 5.04 3.13 9.13
CA THR A 108 6.26 3.20 9.93
C THR A 108 6.58 1.86 10.59
N LEU A 109 5.58 1.20 11.17
CA LEU A 109 5.72 -0.11 11.79
C LEU A 109 6.08 -1.19 10.76
N LEU A 110 5.40 -1.21 9.61
CA LEU A 110 5.70 -2.13 8.51
C LEU A 110 7.13 -1.94 7.98
N TYR A 111 7.58 -0.70 7.86
CA TYR A 111 8.95 -0.38 7.46
C TYR A 111 10.00 -0.93 8.42
N PHE A 112 9.85 -0.65 9.71
CA PHE A 112 10.82 -1.12 10.69
C PHE A 112 10.78 -2.65 10.81
N ALA A 113 9.60 -3.26 10.75
CA ALA A 113 9.46 -4.71 10.73
C ALA A 113 10.15 -5.33 9.49
N LEU A 114 9.97 -4.75 8.30
CA LEU A 114 10.59 -5.22 7.06
C LEU A 114 12.12 -5.13 7.13
N THR A 115 12.64 -3.94 7.44
CA THR A 115 14.09 -3.66 7.44
C THR A 115 14.85 -4.40 8.53
N SER A 116 14.18 -4.71 9.65
CA SER A 116 14.79 -5.38 10.79
C SER A 116 14.77 -6.92 10.65
N ASN A 117 13.86 -7.48 9.87
CA ASN A 117 13.72 -8.94 9.74
C ASN A 117 14.26 -9.51 8.42
N PHE A 118 14.41 -8.70 7.38
CA PHE A 118 14.75 -9.17 6.04
C PHE A 118 16.02 -8.52 5.47
N GLY A 119 16.79 -9.35 4.75
CA GLY A 119 17.95 -8.93 3.99
C GLY A 119 17.59 -8.41 2.60
N LYS A 120 18.62 -8.00 1.84
CA LYS A 120 18.43 -7.45 0.49
C LYS A 120 17.76 -8.45 -0.46
N GLU A 121 18.16 -9.72 -0.43
CA GLU A 121 17.62 -10.74 -1.32
C GLU A 121 16.12 -10.98 -1.13
N GLN A 122 15.66 -11.06 0.12
CA GLN A 122 14.23 -11.23 0.42
C GLN A 122 13.42 -10.01 -0.01
N ILE A 123 13.99 -8.81 0.15
CA ILE A 123 13.33 -7.57 -0.29
C ILE A 123 13.19 -7.52 -1.81
N ILE A 124 14.18 -7.99 -2.57
CA ILE A 124 14.06 -8.12 -4.02
C ILE A 124 12.93 -9.08 -4.39
N ASN A 125 12.76 -10.19 -3.65
CA ASN A 125 11.64 -11.09 -3.89
C ASN A 125 10.29 -10.44 -3.57
N PHE A 126 10.18 -9.66 -2.49
CA PHE A 126 8.97 -8.89 -2.21
C PHE A 126 8.66 -7.87 -3.30
N LEU A 127 9.67 -7.16 -3.81
CA LEU A 127 9.51 -6.26 -4.96
C LEU A 127 8.96 -7.00 -6.18
N ARG A 128 9.53 -8.17 -6.52
CA ARG A 128 9.00 -9.02 -7.60
C ARG A 128 7.54 -9.42 -7.37
N THR A 129 7.15 -9.71 -6.13
CA THR A 129 5.74 -10.01 -5.79
C THR A 129 4.82 -8.82 -6.01
N ILE A 130 5.23 -7.62 -5.62
CA ILE A 130 4.51 -6.38 -5.92
C ILE A 130 4.37 -6.21 -7.44
N LEU A 131 5.45 -6.45 -8.18
CA LEU A 131 5.46 -6.32 -9.63
C LEU A 131 4.50 -7.30 -10.31
N LEU A 132 4.44 -8.54 -9.82
CA LEU A 132 3.45 -9.52 -10.27
C LEU A 132 2.03 -9.05 -9.96
N GLY A 133 1.78 -8.49 -8.78
CA GLY A 133 0.49 -7.90 -8.42
C GLY A 133 0.10 -6.79 -9.38
N GLY A 134 0.96 -5.81 -9.62
CA GLY A 134 0.67 -4.71 -10.54
C GLY A 134 0.58 -5.15 -12.01
N PHE A 135 1.32 -6.17 -12.44
CA PHE A 135 1.13 -6.77 -13.76
C PHE A 135 -0.28 -7.38 -13.92
N LEU A 136 -0.80 -8.05 -12.89
CA LEU A 136 -2.18 -8.55 -12.89
C LEU A 136 -3.20 -7.41 -12.92
N VAL A 137 -2.92 -6.30 -12.23
CA VAL A 137 -3.74 -5.08 -12.34
C VAL A 137 -3.71 -4.53 -13.76
N SER A 138 -2.55 -4.52 -14.43
CA SER A 138 -2.44 -4.10 -15.83
C SER A 138 -3.26 -4.99 -16.76
N LEU A 139 -3.25 -6.31 -16.54
CA LEU A 139 -4.10 -7.23 -17.31
C LEU A 139 -5.59 -6.98 -17.07
N TYR A 140 -5.97 -6.62 -15.84
CA TYR A 140 -7.33 -6.23 -15.49
C TYR A 140 -7.75 -4.91 -16.16
N ALA A 141 -6.81 -3.98 -16.35
CA ALA A 141 -7.00 -2.69 -17.00
C ALA A 141 -7.27 -2.77 -18.51
N ILE A 142 -6.68 -3.75 -19.22
CA ILE A 142 -6.74 -3.80 -20.69
C ILE A 142 -8.18 -3.87 -21.23
N PRO A 143 -9.08 -4.75 -20.72
CA PRO A 143 -10.46 -4.80 -21.19
C PRO A 143 -11.23 -3.49 -20.98
N GLU A 144 -10.94 -2.77 -19.89
CA GLU A 144 -11.65 -1.53 -19.54
C GLU A 144 -11.43 -0.44 -20.58
N HIS A 145 -10.26 -0.41 -21.23
CA HIS A 145 -9.98 0.50 -22.34
C HIS A 145 -10.88 0.25 -23.57
N PHE A 146 -11.35 -0.99 -23.75
CA PHE A 146 -12.22 -1.37 -24.86
C PHE A 146 -13.71 -1.35 -24.51
N GLY A 147 -14.09 -0.69 -23.41
CA GLY A 147 -15.48 -0.60 -22.95
C GLY A 147 -16.00 -1.85 -22.23
N VAL A 148 -15.13 -2.85 -22.00
CA VAL A 148 -15.48 -4.08 -21.29
C VAL A 148 -14.90 -4.04 -19.88
N SER A 149 -15.73 -3.74 -18.88
CA SER A 149 -15.26 -3.63 -17.50
C SER A 149 -15.51 -4.90 -16.68
N PRO A 150 -14.46 -5.59 -16.20
CA PRO A 150 -14.64 -6.72 -15.29
C PRO A 150 -15.19 -6.29 -13.92
N SER A 151 -15.02 -5.03 -13.53
CA SER A 151 -15.57 -4.51 -12.27
C SER A 151 -17.10 -4.35 -12.37
N CYS A 152 -17.60 -3.90 -13.53
CA CYS A 152 -19.04 -3.86 -13.80
C CYS A 152 -19.68 -5.25 -13.82
N LEU A 153 -18.99 -6.29 -14.30
CA LEU A 153 -19.50 -7.67 -14.21
C LEU A 153 -19.81 -8.07 -12.77
N ILE A 154 -18.94 -7.69 -11.83
CA ILE A 154 -19.08 -8.01 -10.41
C ILE A 154 -20.14 -7.14 -9.73
N LEU A 155 -20.31 -5.89 -10.17
CA LEU A 155 -21.24 -4.93 -9.57
C LEU A 155 -22.69 -5.08 -10.08
N THR A 156 -22.87 -5.19 -11.40
CA THR A 156 -24.19 -5.14 -12.06
C THR A 156 -24.51 -6.41 -12.84
N GLY A 157 -23.54 -7.31 -13.04
CA GLY A 157 -23.71 -8.51 -13.87
C GLY A 157 -23.59 -8.24 -15.38
N SER A 158 -23.27 -7.02 -15.80
CA SER A 158 -23.10 -6.63 -17.20
C SER A 158 -21.62 -6.38 -17.55
N LEU A 159 -21.22 -6.78 -18.76
CA LEU A 159 -19.86 -6.62 -19.29
C LEU A 159 -19.62 -5.27 -20.01
N ASN A 160 -20.30 -4.21 -19.59
CA ASN A 160 -20.16 -2.88 -20.18
C ASN A 160 -19.50 -1.92 -19.18
N ALA A 161 -18.85 -0.86 -19.66
CA ALA A 161 -18.29 0.20 -18.82
C ALA A 161 -19.33 1.16 -18.22
N ASP A 162 -20.61 1.03 -18.62
CA ASP A 162 -21.72 1.93 -18.24
C ASP A 162 -22.04 1.97 -16.73
N CYS A 163 -21.48 1.05 -15.92
CA CYS A 163 -21.70 1.08 -14.48
C CYS A 163 -20.98 2.24 -13.78
N TRP A 164 -20.01 2.86 -14.46
CA TRP A 164 -19.24 3.99 -13.95
C TRP A 164 -19.75 5.31 -14.53
N VAL A 165 -19.78 6.36 -13.69
CA VAL A 165 -20.17 7.71 -14.11
C VAL A 165 -19.06 8.37 -14.94
N GLN A 166 -17.81 8.01 -14.66
CA GLN A 166 -16.63 8.51 -15.34
C GLN A 166 -16.30 7.66 -16.58
N ASP A 167 -15.68 8.30 -17.58
CA ASP A 167 -15.20 7.64 -18.80
C ASP A 167 -14.00 6.71 -18.51
N VAL A 168 -14.31 5.45 -18.23
CA VAL A 168 -13.31 4.41 -17.92
C VAL A 168 -12.48 4.04 -19.15
N GLU A 169 -13.02 4.20 -20.36
CA GLU A 169 -12.33 3.87 -21.60
C GLU A 169 -11.14 4.81 -21.82
N ALA A 170 -11.33 6.10 -21.55
CA ALA A 170 -10.27 7.10 -21.55
C ALA A 170 -9.42 7.07 -20.27
N ARG A 171 -10.01 6.68 -19.12
CA ARG A 171 -9.38 6.71 -17.79
C ARG A 171 -9.60 5.39 -17.05
N VAL A 172 -8.82 4.39 -17.44
CA VAL A 172 -8.86 3.04 -16.85
C VAL A 172 -8.60 3.06 -15.34
N PHE A 173 -9.46 2.39 -14.57
CA PHE A 173 -9.41 2.37 -13.10
C PHE A 173 -8.76 1.11 -12.54
N ALA A 174 -8.95 -0.02 -13.20
CA ALA A 174 -8.63 -1.35 -12.73
C ALA A 174 -9.05 -1.55 -11.26
N THR A 175 -8.30 -2.36 -10.52
CA THR A 175 -8.51 -2.56 -9.07
C THR A 175 -7.98 -1.41 -8.21
N LEU A 176 -7.37 -0.38 -8.81
CA LEU A 176 -6.76 0.75 -8.10
C LEU A 176 -7.70 1.94 -7.96
N GLY A 177 -8.73 2.05 -8.79
CA GLY A 177 -9.74 3.11 -8.74
C GLY A 177 -9.31 4.44 -9.39
N GLN A 178 -8.04 4.59 -9.79
CA GLN A 178 -7.55 5.80 -10.49
C GLN A 178 -6.40 5.50 -11.48
N PRO A 179 -6.37 6.14 -12.67
CA PRO A 179 -5.37 5.85 -13.73
C PRO A 179 -3.95 6.34 -13.39
N ASN A 180 -3.84 7.43 -12.63
CA ASN A 180 -2.55 8.05 -12.29
C ASN A 180 -1.64 7.08 -11.52
N TRP A 181 -2.23 6.16 -10.76
CA TRP A 181 -1.50 5.16 -9.99
C TRP A 181 -0.89 4.05 -10.82
N HIS A 182 -1.59 3.65 -11.88
CA HIS A 182 -1.07 2.68 -12.84
C HIS A 182 0.16 3.25 -13.58
N PHE A 183 0.14 4.55 -13.89
CA PHE A 183 1.26 5.25 -14.52
C PHE A 183 2.49 5.40 -13.59
N ILE A 184 2.29 5.70 -12.30
CA ILE A 184 3.39 5.76 -11.32
C ILE A 184 4.01 4.37 -11.14
N PHE A 185 3.20 3.31 -11.09
CA PHE A 185 3.69 1.93 -11.04
C PHE A 185 4.61 1.61 -12.23
N THR A 186 4.25 2.01 -13.46
CA THR A 186 5.07 1.75 -14.64
C THR A 186 6.27 2.68 -14.80
N LEU A 187 6.22 3.93 -14.33
CA LEU A 187 7.39 4.82 -14.29
C LEU A 187 8.46 4.33 -13.33
N GLN A 188 8.07 3.77 -12.18
CA GLN A 188 9.00 3.18 -11.23
C GLN A 188 9.78 1.99 -11.86
N LEU A 189 9.17 1.27 -12.81
CA LEU A 189 9.81 0.19 -13.58
C LEU A 189 10.90 0.71 -14.53
N ASN A 190 10.78 1.93 -15.04
CA ASN A 190 11.73 2.46 -16.03
C ASN A 190 13.01 3.02 -15.39
N GLN A 191 12.98 3.30 -14.08
CA GLN A 191 14.16 3.74 -13.31
C GLN A 191 15.12 2.61 -12.92
N GLU A 192 14.99 1.42 -13.51
CA GLU A 192 15.91 0.30 -13.27
C GLU A 192 17.36 0.52 -13.75
N CYS A 193 17.69 1.59 -14.47
CA CYS A 193 18.92 1.59 -15.27
C CYS A 193 20.07 2.53 -14.85
N LYS A 194 20.11 3.16 -13.65
CA LYS A 194 21.39 3.80 -13.22
C LYS A 194 21.63 4.28 -11.78
N LEU A 195 20.64 4.38 -10.89
CA LEU A 195 20.88 5.08 -9.60
C LEU A 195 20.44 4.28 -8.36
N LEU A 196 21.30 4.36 -7.34
CA LEU A 196 21.07 4.09 -5.91
C LEU A 196 21.23 2.66 -5.38
N SER A 197 22.36 2.45 -4.68
CA SER A 197 22.50 1.40 -3.66
C SER A 197 21.70 1.67 -2.36
N ILE A 198 20.90 2.75 -2.35
CA ILE A 198 20.07 3.21 -1.21
C ILE A 198 18.57 2.93 -1.48
N SER A 199 18.19 2.57 -2.71
CA SER A 199 16.81 2.58 -3.25
C SER A 199 15.92 1.37 -2.87
N TYR A 200 16.49 0.19 -2.57
CA TYR A 200 15.70 -1.05 -2.48
C TYR A 200 14.77 -1.17 -1.26
N TYR A 201 15.11 -0.51 -0.14
CA TYR A 201 14.24 -0.46 1.05
C TYR A 201 13.19 0.65 0.93
N LEU A 202 13.45 1.66 0.09
CA LEU A 202 12.57 2.79 -0.17
C LEU A 202 11.43 2.37 -1.10
N LEU A 203 11.73 1.67 -2.19
CA LEU A 203 10.75 1.31 -3.24
C LEU A 203 9.46 0.64 -2.75
N PRO A 204 9.46 -0.40 -1.88
CA PRO A 204 8.21 -1.04 -1.47
C PRO A 204 7.33 -0.16 -0.58
N ILE A 205 7.95 0.81 0.11
CA ILE A 205 7.29 1.62 1.15
C ILE A 205 6.95 2.99 0.63
N ILE A 206 7.80 3.57 -0.21
CA ILE A 206 7.40 4.62 -1.13
C ILE A 206 6.22 4.12 -1.97
N TRP A 207 6.23 2.87 -2.45
CA TRP A 207 5.09 2.32 -3.17
C TRP A 207 3.85 2.13 -2.29
N LEU A 208 3.98 1.62 -1.05
CA LEU A 208 2.86 1.55 -0.10
C LEU A 208 2.34 2.94 0.26
N LEU A 209 3.23 3.92 0.47
CA LEU A 209 2.89 5.31 0.75
C LEU A 209 2.20 5.96 -0.45
N LEU A 210 2.73 5.76 -1.65
CA LEU A 210 2.23 6.32 -2.90
C LEU A 210 0.88 5.71 -3.29
N LEU A 211 0.72 4.38 -3.29
CA LEU A 211 -0.58 3.74 -3.53
C LEU A 211 -1.70 4.23 -2.59
N LEU A 212 -1.32 4.84 -1.47
CA LEU A 212 -2.19 5.22 -0.38
C LEU A 212 -2.21 6.73 -0.14
N THR A 213 -1.58 7.55 -0.96
CA THR A 213 -1.73 9.01 -0.90
C THR A 213 -2.33 9.50 -2.21
N GLN A 214 -3.62 9.26 -2.43
CA GLN A 214 -4.38 10.01 -3.43
C GLN A 214 -4.36 11.51 -3.05
N GLU A 215 -3.42 12.27 -3.59
CA GLU A 215 -3.59 13.72 -3.71
C GLU A 215 -4.64 13.98 -4.80
N GLU A 216 -5.75 14.60 -4.39
CA GLU A 216 -6.76 15.15 -5.28
C GLU A 216 -6.11 16.27 -6.11
N LEU A 217 -5.93 16.03 -7.41
CA LEU A 217 -6.17 17.08 -8.38
C LEU A 217 -7.65 16.98 -8.73
N ALA A 218 -8.44 17.71 -7.94
CA ALA A 218 -9.82 18.09 -8.26
C ALA A 218 -9.86 18.84 -9.61
#